data_AF-A0A165HR04-F1
#
_entry.id   AF-A0A165HR04-F1
#
_cell.length_a   1.000
_cell.length_b   1.000
_cell.length_c   1.000
_cell.angle_alpha   90.00
_cell.angle_beta   90.00
_cell.angle_gamma   90.00
#
_symmetry.space_group_name_H-M   'P 1'
#
loop_
_entity.id
_entity.type
_entity.pdbx_description
1 polymer ?
#
loop_
_entity_poly.entity_id
_entity_poly.type
_entity_poly.pdbx_seq_one_letter_code
_entity_poly.pdbx_strand_id
1 'polypeptide(L)'
;MSARRSGLQKEVLSLYRRALRMANSKPPAARPKFMLFVRYTFRTQAAAISSRDVSAIEHLLRRGKRQVEVYEDSKVCDCWVSAEMLQWAEREKRQRAEGTEPSA
;
A
#
# COMPACT_ATOMS: atom_id res chain seq x y z
N MET A 1 14.19 -18.52 8.56
CA MET A 1 13.89 -18.04 9.93
C MET A 1 13.04 -16.77 9.86
N SER A 2 11.88 -16.73 10.51
CA SER A 2 11.04 -15.52 10.56
C SER A 2 11.73 -14.50 11.49
N ALA A 3 12.35 -13.48 10.92
CA ALA A 3 12.96 -12.41 11.71
C ALA A 3 11.88 -11.77 12.60
N ARG A 4 12.15 -11.69 13.91
CA ARG A 4 11.24 -11.06 14.88
C ARG A 4 11.08 -9.58 14.49
N ARG A 5 9.90 -9.23 13.97
CA ARG A 5 9.56 -7.86 13.59
C ARG A 5 9.47 -6.96 14.82
N SER A 6 10.00 -5.75 14.73
CA SER A 6 9.85 -4.72 15.76
C SER A 6 8.37 -4.34 15.95
N GLY A 7 8.04 -3.72 17.08
CA GLY A 7 6.67 -3.22 17.34
C GLY A 7 6.18 -2.31 16.22
N LEU A 8 7.04 -1.35 15.81
CA LEU A 8 6.75 -0.42 14.73
C LEU A 8 6.51 -1.12 13.38
N GLN A 9 7.33 -2.12 13.03
CA GLN A 9 7.13 -2.90 11.81
C GLN A 9 5.80 -3.67 11.84
N LYS A 10 5.39 -4.19 13.00
CA LYS A 10 4.09 -4.83 13.16
C LYS A 10 2.95 -3.83 12.96
N GLU A 11 3.08 -2.61 13.46
CA GLU A 11 2.10 -1.54 13.25
C GLU A 11 1.96 -1.16 11.77
N VAL A 12 3.08 -0.97 11.06
CA VAL A 12 3.07 -0.69 9.61
C VAL A 12 2.34 -1.78 8.85
N LEU A 13 2.63 -3.05 9.16
CA LEU A 13 1.95 -4.18 8.51
C LEU A 13 0.48 -4.31 8.92
N SER A 14 0.13 -3.95 10.15
CA SER A 14 -1.27 -3.92 10.60
C SER A 14 -2.06 -2.87 9.81
N LEU A 15 -1.49 -1.66 9.68
CA LEU A 15 -2.09 -0.58 8.91
C LEU A 15 -2.23 -0.95 7.43
N TYR A 16 -1.22 -1.57 6.83
CA TYR A 16 -1.30 -2.04 5.45
C TYR A 16 -2.44 -3.05 5.24
N ARG A 17 -2.57 -4.04 6.13
CA ARG A 17 -3.67 -5.01 6.07
C ARG A 17 -5.04 -4.35 6.27
N ARG A 18 -5.15 -3.37 7.17
CA ARG A 18 -6.38 -2.57 7.37
C ARG A 18 -6.74 -1.82 6.09
N ALA A 19 -5.77 -1.15 5.47
CA ALA A 19 -5.97 -0.43 4.21
C ALA A 19 -6.44 -1.35 3.07
N LEU A 20 -5.90 -2.58 2.98
CA LEU A 20 -6.36 -3.56 2.00
C LEU A 20 -7.80 -4.04 2.27
N ARG A 21 -8.17 -4.25 3.54
CA ARG A 21 -9.55 -4.60 3.91
C ARG A 21 -10.53 -3.47 3.59
N MET A 22 -10.16 -2.22 3.89
CA MET A 22 -10.93 -1.04 3.51
C MET A 22 -11.14 -1.00 2.00
N ALA A 23 -10.08 -1.19 1.21
CA ALA A 23 -10.19 -1.15 -0.24
C ALA A 23 -11.05 -2.30 -0.80
N ASN A 24 -11.10 -3.46 -0.13
CA ASN A 24 -12.01 -4.55 -0.48
C ASN A 24 -13.48 -4.27 -0.13
N SER A 25 -13.77 -3.41 0.85
CA SER A 25 -15.16 -3.04 1.18
C SER A 25 -15.77 -2.08 0.16
N LYS A 26 -14.97 -1.50 -0.74
CA LYS A 26 -15.42 -0.56 -1.78
C LYS A 26 -16.19 -1.24 -2.92
N PRO A 27 -16.98 -0.48 -3.70
CA PRO A 27 -17.70 -1.02 -4.85
C PRO A 27 -16.76 -1.72 -5.84
N PRO A 28 -17.15 -2.85 -6.46
CA PRO A 28 -16.27 -3.65 -7.33
C PRO A 28 -15.54 -2.85 -8.41
N ALA A 29 -16.20 -1.85 -9.01
CA ALA A 29 -15.60 -0.99 -10.03
C ALA A 29 -14.46 -0.09 -9.51
N ALA A 30 -14.51 0.32 -8.24
CA ALA A 30 -13.51 1.20 -7.62
C ALA A 30 -12.39 0.43 -6.89
N ARG A 31 -12.62 -0.84 -6.51
CA ARG A 31 -11.63 -1.67 -5.78
C ARG A 31 -10.22 -1.65 -6.42
N PRO A 32 -10.06 -1.80 -7.75
CA PRO A 32 -8.73 -1.79 -8.36
C PRO A 32 -7.99 -0.47 -8.13
N LYS A 33 -8.70 0.66 -8.14
CA LYS A 33 -8.12 1.98 -7.89
C LYS A 33 -7.63 2.10 -6.45
N PHE A 34 -8.44 1.73 -5.47
CA PHE A 34 -8.05 1.76 -4.06
C PHE A 34 -6.90 0.79 -3.77
N MET A 35 -6.92 -0.42 -4.34
CA MET A 35 -5.84 -1.39 -4.22
C MET A 35 -4.53 -0.84 -4.77
N LEU A 36 -4.57 -0.23 -5.95
CA LEU A 36 -3.41 0.39 -6.58
C LEU A 36 -2.88 1.54 -5.73
N PHE A 37 -3.75 2.45 -5.31
CA PHE A 37 -3.40 3.56 -4.44
C PHE A 37 -2.68 3.08 -3.17
N VAL A 38 -3.27 2.14 -2.43
CA VAL A 38 -2.68 1.58 -1.21
C VAL A 38 -1.32 0.93 -1.50
N ARG A 39 -1.22 0.08 -2.51
CA ARG A 39 0.04 -0.61 -2.84
C ARG A 39 1.15 0.37 -3.23
N TYR A 40 0.82 1.32 -4.10
CA TYR A 40 1.74 2.36 -4.55
C TYR A 40 2.25 3.18 -3.37
N THR A 41 1.34 3.76 -2.57
CA THR A 41 1.73 4.60 -1.43
C THR A 41 2.64 3.88 -0.46
N PHE A 42 2.32 2.65 -0.06
CA PHE A 42 3.17 1.91 0.88
C PHE A 42 4.54 1.58 0.29
N ARG A 43 4.61 1.21 -1.00
CA ARG A 43 5.88 0.90 -1.68
C ARG A 43 6.75 2.14 -1.83
N THR A 44 6.19 3.25 -2.30
CA THR A 44 6.90 4.51 -2.49
C THR A 44 7.43 5.04 -1.16
N GLN A 45 6.61 5.08 -0.11
CA GLN A 45 7.05 5.56 1.21
C GLN A 45 8.11 4.64 1.84
N ALA A 46 7.98 3.32 1.67
CA ALA A 46 8.99 2.37 2.18
C ALA A 46 10.33 2.47 1.45
N ALA A 47 10.33 2.87 0.17
CA ALA A 47 11.56 3.10 -0.59
C ALA A 47 12.19 4.47 -0.28
N ALA A 48 11.38 5.48 0.03
CA ALA A 48 11.84 6.85 0.28
C ALA A 48 12.41 7.07 1.70
N ILE A 49 12.06 6.24 2.68
CA ILE A 49 12.39 6.47 4.09
C ILE A 49 13.31 5.37 4.63
N SER A 50 14.34 5.81 5.36
CA SER A 50 15.24 4.91 6.07
C SER A 50 14.50 4.22 7.22
N SER A 51 14.73 2.91 7.37
CA SER A 51 14.21 2.13 8.51
C SER A 51 14.68 2.62 9.89
N ARG A 52 15.71 3.49 9.92
CA ARG A 52 16.23 4.12 11.14
C ARG A 52 15.52 5.41 11.53
N ASP A 53 14.77 6.02 10.60
CA ASP A 53 14.03 7.25 10.87
C ASP A 53 12.67 6.95 11.51
N VAL A 54 12.71 6.62 12.80
CA VAL A 54 11.53 6.22 13.58
C VAL A 54 10.49 7.35 13.60
N SER A 55 10.92 8.61 13.74
CA SER A 55 10.01 9.77 13.81
C SER A 55 9.23 9.94 12.51
N ALA A 56 9.89 9.83 11.36
CA ALA A 56 9.22 9.89 10.06
C ALA A 56 8.22 8.73 9.88
N ILE A 57 8.62 7.51 10.26
CA ILE A 57 7.74 6.33 10.17
C ILE A 57 6.49 6.52 11.05
N GLU A 58 6.65 7.00 12.28
CA GLU A 58 5.52 7.27 13.17
C GLU A 58 4.59 8.37 12.62
N HIS A 59 5.16 9.45 12.08
CA HIS A 59 4.38 10.50 11.46
C HIS A 59 3.52 9.94 10.31
N LEU A 60 4.11 9.12 9.44
CA LEU A 60 3.40 8.46 8.36
C LEU A 60 2.35 7.47 8.85
N LEU A 61 2.63 6.72 9.91
CA LEU A 61 1.63 5.83 10.54
C LEU A 61 0.42 6.62 11.02
N ARG A 62 0.64 7.75 11.73
CA ARG A 62 -0.45 8.62 12.19
C ARG A 62 -1.25 9.22 11.03
N ARG A 63 -0.58 9.65 9.96
CA ARG A 63 -1.23 10.15 8.75
C ARG A 63 -2.04 9.05 8.04
N GLY A 64 -1.45 7.88 7.85
CA GLY A 64 -2.09 6.75 7.18
C GLY A 64 -3.28 6.19 7.95
N LYS A 65 -3.22 6.12 9.29
CA LYS A 65 -4.36 5.72 10.15
C LYS A 65 -5.57 6.63 9.89
N ARG A 66 -5.38 7.95 9.94
CA ARG A 66 -6.43 8.94 9.64
C ARG A 66 -6.97 8.82 8.21
N GLN A 67 -6.10 8.61 7.23
CA GLN A 67 -6.53 8.46 5.84
C GLN A 67 -7.37 7.18 5.63
N VAL A 68 -6.99 6.07 6.25
CA VAL A 68 -7.76 4.83 6.20
C VAL A 68 -9.12 5.01 6.89
N GLU A 69 -9.19 5.71 8.01
CA GLU A 69 -10.45 6.02 8.69
C GLU A 69 -11.41 6.81 7.80
N VAL A 70 -10.93 7.84 7.11
CA VAL A 70 -11.74 8.60 6.14
C VAL A 70 -12.22 7.70 5.01
N TYR A 71 -11.34 6.86 4.47
CA TYR A 71 -11.72 5.92 3.42
C TYR A 71 -12.52 4.73 3.93
N GLU A 72 -12.68 4.48 5.22
CA GLU A 72 -13.58 3.44 5.72
C GLU A 72 -15.04 3.90 5.68
N ASP A 73 -15.30 5.21 5.61
CA ASP A 73 -16.65 5.73 5.42
C ASP A 73 -17.27 5.18 4.12
N SER A 74 -18.45 4.59 4.26
CA SER A 74 -19.30 4.08 3.18
C SER A 74 -19.61 5.13 2.10
N LYS A 75 -19.63 6.41 2.45
CA LYS A 75 -19.86 7.53 1.54
C LYS A 75 -18.71 7.75 0.56
N VAL A 76 -17.51 7.30 0.89
CA VAL A 76 -16.36 7.41 -0.02
C VAL A 76 -16.32 6.18 -0.92
N CYS A 77 -16.85 6.31 -2.13
CA CYS A 77 -17.05 5.17 -3.04
C CYS A 77 -16.01 5.08 -4.17
N ASP A 78 -15.22 6.13 -4.43
CA ASP A 78 -14.18 6.14 -5.47
C ASP A 78 -12.91 6.86 -4.98
N CYS A 79 -11.79 6.61 -5.65
CA CYS A 79 -10.56 7.37 -5.46
C CYS A 79 -9.89 7.68 -6.80
N TRP A 80 -9.23 8.83 -6.86
CA TRP A 80 -8.42 9.18 -8.01
C TRP A 80 -7.07 8.46 -7.98
N VAL A 81 -6.60 8.05 -9.16
CA VAL A 81 -5.31 7.39 -9.38
C VAL A 81 -4.57 8.17 -10.46
N SER A 82 -3.32 8.53 -10.20
CA SER A 82 -2.50 9.29 -11.14
C SER A 82 -2.02 8.42 -12.32
N ALA A 83 -1.65 9.07 -13.43
CA ALA A 83 -0.99 8.40 -14.53
C ALA A 83 0.30 7.69 -14.09
N GLU A 84 1.06 8.29 -13.17
CA GLU A 84 2.25 7.69 -12.57
C GLU A 84 1.93 6.36 -11.87
N MET A 85 0.86 6.30 -11.08
CA MET A 85 0.43 5.07 -10.40
C MET A 85 0.05 3.97 -11.39
N LEU A 86 -0.66 4.32 -12.48
CA LEU A 86 -1.01 3.38 -13.53
C LEU A 86 0.23 2.82 -14.24
N GLN A 87 1.18 3.69 -14.58
CA GLN A 87 2.45 3.29 -15.17
C GLN A 87 3.27 2.42 -14.21
N TRP A 88 3.28 2.74 -12.92
CA TRP A 88 3.92 1.91 -11.89
C TRP A 88 3.30 0.50 -11.85
N ALA A 89 1.97 0.40 -11.90
CA ALA A 89 1.28 -0.89 -11.92
C ALA A 89 1.66 -1.72 -13.15
N GLU A 90 1.80 -1.07 -14.31
CA GLU A 90 2.17 -1.76 -15.56
C GLU A 90 3.62 -2.26 -15.53
N ARG A 91 4.55 -1.45 -15.03
CA ARG A 91 5.94 -1.88 -14.81
C ARG A 91 6.03 -3.08 -13.87
N GLU A 92 5.28 -3.05 -12.76
CA GLU A 92 5.20 -4.17 -11.81
C GLU A 92 4.67 -5.47 -12.44
N LYS A 93 3.68 -5.38 -13.33
CA LYS A 93 3.16 -6.55 -14.05
C LYS A 93 4.21 -7.12 -15.00
N ARG A 94 4.86 -6.24 -15.77
CA ARG A 94 5.92 -6.63 -16.71
C ARG A 94 7.07 -7.36 -16.01
N GLN A 95 7.56 -6.81 -14.90
CA GLN A 95 8.61 -7.43 -14.09
C GLN A 95 8.22 -8.81 -13.56
N ARG A 96 6.94 -9.03 -13.21
CA ARG A 96 6.46 -10.35 -12.78
C ARG A 96 6.37 -11.36 -13.92
N ALA A 97 5.98 -10.90 -15.11
CA ALA A 97 5.94 -11.74 -16.30
C ALA A 97 7.35 -12.18 -16.72
N GLU A 98 8.32 -11.26 -16.71
CA GLU A 98 9.73 -11.52 -17.05
C GLU A 98 10.44 -12.39 -16.00
N GLY A 99 10.10 -12.26 -14.71
CA GLY A 99 10.69 -13.06 -13.63
C GLY A 99 10.18 -14.51 -13.52
N THR A 100 9.31 -14.96 -14.43
CA THR A 100 8.73 -16.33 -14.45
C THR A 100 9.30 -17.20 -15.59
N GLU A 101 10.34 -16.77 -16.30
CA GLU A 101 11.07 -17.69 -17.20
C GLU A 101 11.85 -18.72 -16.35
N PRO A 102 11.56 -20.03 -16.49
CA PRO A 102 12.33 -21.04 -15.78
C PRO A 102 13.74 -21.07 -16.37
N SER A 103 14.73 -20.73 -15.56
CA SER A 103 16.11 -21.13 -15.81
C SER A 103 16.12 -22.66 -15.91
N ALA A 104 16.36 -23.14 -17.13
CA ALA A 104 16.64 -24.55 -17.43
C ALA A 104 17.92 -25.01 -16.71
#